data_AF-A0A856MD40-F1
#
_entry.id   AF-A0A856MD40-F1
#
_cell.length_a   1.000
_cell.length_b   1.000
_cell.length_c   1.000
_cell.angle_alpha   90.00
_cell.angle_beta   90.00
_cell.angle_gamma   90.00
#
_symmetry.space_group_name_H-M   'P 1'
#
loop_
_entity.id
_entity.type
_entity.pdbx_description
1 polymer ?
#
loop_
_entity_poly.entity_id
_entity_poly.type
_entity_poly.pdbx_seq_one_letter_code
_entity_poly.pdbx_strand_id
1 'polypeptide(L)'
;MASKQSHTAEEIQACLVSILAEALKIAPDEINVQDSLENYGLNSAQAMLLITQAEKMLGFEVSPMLLWHYPNIEALSERLAEESQDLESQVDDKVTPRTNVSVSKTTTVNLQAEAVLDSNIRPSLSYQFTTELNNVFLTGGTGFLGAFLIDELLRTTDADIYCLVRATTSDEGKQKVKKNLQQYLLWNEEFSPRIIAIPGDLSQPLLGMSTEGFEMLAANLDAVYHSAAMLNYVYPYSALKTANVLGTQEVIRLASSIKAKPLHYVSSVAVFESPAYAGKVVKEQDKFDHWEGIFLGYSQTKWVAEKLVKIAGDRGLPVTIHRPPLISGHSQTGISNTHDFTNLMIKGCLEMGCFPDVDYMLDMSPVDYVSQAIAYLSRQKESIGKAFHLQHPEPISLKMLVEWMHSFGFPIELVPYDEWQSMLVKNVTSQQNPLYTLRPFLLQKWSQEGLTIPDLYLQAKRPIISCQDTLKALAGSSIVCPPIDSRLFLTYSSYLISSGFLNVA
;
A
#
# COMPACT_ATOMS: atom_id res chain seq x y z
N MET A 1 18.80 -5.52 39.05
CA MET A 1 17.49 -4.86 38.92
C MET A 1 17.77 -3.38 38.76
N ALA A 2 17.78 -2.88 37.52
CA ALA A 2 17.76 -1.43 37.31
C ALA A 2 16.35 -0.96 37.69
N SER A 3 16.23 0.07 38.53
CA SER A 3 14.93 0.68 38.80
C SER A 3 14.38 1.21 37.48
N LYS A 4 13.20 0.75 37.05
CA LYS A 4 12.44 1.49 36.04
C LYS A 4 12.14 2.86 36.66
N GLN A 5 12.62 3.93 36.04
CA GLN A 5 12.27 5.29 36.42
C GLN A 5 10.97 5.62 35.69
N SER A 6 9.91 5.95 36.42
CA SER A 6 8.73 6.61 35.86
C SER A 6 9.16 7.92 35.21
N HIS A 7 8.99 8.01 33.90
CA HIS A 7 9.23 9.23 33.14
C HIS A 7 7.96 10.08 33.08
N THR A 8 8.08 11.40 33.28
CA THR A 8 6.94 12.31 33.10
C THR A 8 6.66 12.55 31.63
N ALA A 9 5.44 13.00 31.30
CA ALA A 9 5.09 13.34 29.92
C ALA A 9 6.04 14.40 29.34
N GLU A 10 6.48 15.37 30.15
CA GLU A 10 7.43 16.40 29.72
C GLU A 10 8.82 15.84 29.39
N GLU A 11 9.32 14.88 30.17
CA GLU A 11 10.60 14.21 29.90
C GLU A 11 10.52 13.40 28.60
N ILE A 12 9.41 12.68 28.40
CA ILE A 12 9.16 11.90 27.19
C ILE A 12 9.04 12.84 25.98
N GLN A 13 8.30 13.93 26.11
CA GLN A 13 8.12 14.94 25.06
C GLN A 13 9.47 15.54 24.64
N ALA A 14 10.30 15.96 25.60
CA ALA A 14 11.62 16.52 25.30
C ALA A 14 12.53 15.53 24.57
N CYS A 15 12.47 14.26 24.96
CA CYS A 15 13.19 13.18 24.26
C CYS A 15 12.69 13.03 22.82
N LEU A 16 11.38 12.84 22.63
CA LEU A 16 10.78 12.65 21.31
C LEU A 16 11.07 13.83 20.36
N VAL A 17 11.03 15.08 20.86
CA VAL A 17 11.43 16.27 20.10
C VAL A 17 12.89 16.18 19.66
N SER A 18 13.81 15.87 20.58
CA SER A 18 15.23 15.73 20.27
C SER A 18 15.49 14.67 19.19
N ILE A 19 14.80 13.53 19.28
CA ILE A 19 14.91 12.42 18.34
C ILE A 19 14.40 12.82 16.96
N LEU A 20 13.20 13.44 16.92
CA LEU A 20 12.59 13.88 15.68
C LEU A 20 13.45 14.94 14.99
N ALA A 21 14.01 15.88 15.75
CA ALA A 21 14.91 16.92 15.23
C ALA A 21 16.17 16.31 14.59
N GLU A 22 16.79 15.34 15.27
CA GLU A 22 17.96 14.63 14.74
C GLU A 22 17.62 13.85 13.47
N ALA A 23 16.48 13.16 13.44
CA ALA A 23 16.02 12.38 12.29
C ALA A 23 15.69 13.26 11.07
N LEU A 24 15.18 14.47 11.29
CA LEU A 24 14.82 15.43 10.24
C LEU A 24 15.96 16.39 9.88
N LYS A 25 17.02 16.43 10.69
CA LYS A 25 18.14 17.39 10.57
C LYS A 25 17.68 18.85 10.65
N ILE A 26 16.75 19.13 11.56
CA ILE A 26 16.25 20.48 11.88
C ILE A 26 16.55 20.82 13.35
N ALA A 27 16.37 22.08 13.75
CA ALA A 27 16.54 22.45 15.15
C ALA A 27 15.32 21.99 16.00
N PRO A 28 15.51 21.60 17.28
CA PRO A 28 14.41 21.16 18.15
C PRO A 28 13.27 22.18 18.32
N ASP A 29 13.56 23.47 18.23
CA ASP A 29 12.60 24.56 18.32
C ASP A 29 11.75 24.75 17.05
N GLU A 30 12.13 24.13 15.94
CA GLU A 30 11.31 24.06 14.72
C GLU A 30 10.20 22.99 14.81
N ILE A 31 10.20 22.18 15.87
CA ILE A 31 9.19 21.14 16.10
C ILE A 31 8.09 21.68 17.00
N ASN A 32 6.88 21.74 16.45
CA ASN A 32 5.67 22.00 17.20
C ASN A 32 5.11 20.67 17.71
N VAL A 33 5.07 20.51 19.03
CA VAL A 33 4.60 19.28 19.69
C VAL A 33 3.13 18.95 19.42
N GLN A 34 2.34 19.93 18.96
CA GLN A 34 0.93 19.77 18.61
C GLN A 34 0.70 19.44 17.14
N ASP A 35 1.71 19.66 16.28
CA ASP A 35 1.60 19.34 14.86
C ASP A 35 1.57 17.82 14.65
N SER A 36 0.82 17.39 13.64
CA SER A 36 0.80 15.98 13.26
C SER A 36 2.20 15.53 12.83
N LEU A 37 2.65 14.40 13.36
CA LEU A 37 3.86 13.68 13.00
C LEU A 37 3.92 13.40 11.48
N GLU A 38 2.77 13.30 10.81
CA GLU A 38 2.67 13.17 9.35
C GLU A 38 3.17 14.41 8.60
N ASN A 39 2.98 15.61 9.15
CA ASN A 39 3.42 16.87 8.52
C ASN A 39 4.94 16.95 8.40
N TYR A 40 5.65 16.25 9.28
CA TYR A 40 7.10 16.13 9.25
C TYR A 40 7.61 15.10 8.23
N GLY A 41 6.71 14.44 7.48
CA GLY A 41 7.09 13.51 6.42
C GLY A 41 7.77 12.23 6.92
N LEU A 42 7.49 11.82 8.16
CA LEU A 42 8.04 10.62 8.77
C LEU A 42 7.72 9.38 7.92
N ASN A 43 8.76 8.69 7.46
CA ASN A 43 8.62 7.38 6.83
C ASN A 43 8.68 6.24 7.87
N SER A 44 8.39 5.01 7.46
CA SER A 44 8.40 3.84 8.37
C SER A 44 9.74 3.63 9.09
N ALA A 45 10.88 3.97 8.47
CA ALA A 45 12.19 3.81 9.10
C ALA A 45 12.42 4.85 10.20
N GLN A 46 12.00 6.10 9.99
CA GLN A 46 12.09 7.17 10.99
C GLN A 46 11.08 6.94 12.14
N ALA A 47 9.87 6.47 11.83
CA ALA A 47 8.89 6.05 12.83
C ALA A 47 9.44 4.93 13.74
N MET A 48 10.06 3.90 13.14
CA MET A 48 10.69 2.84 13.93
C MET A 48 11.88 3.33 14.76
N LEU A 49 12.66 4.30 14.28
CA LEU A 49 13.76 4.90 15.05
C LEU A 49 13.23 5.63 16.30
N LEU A 50 12.17 6.44 16.14
CA LEU A 50 11.48 7.12 17.24
C LEU A 50 11.03 6.14 18.31
N ILE A 51 10.34 5.06 17.90
CA ILE A 51 9.88 4.02 18.83
C ILE A 51 11.05 3.35 19.54
N THR A 52 12.08 2.93 18.81
CA THR A 52 13.22 2.22 19.39
C THR A 52 13.96 3.06 20.42
N GLN A 53 14.04 4.36 20.20
CA GLN A 53 14.66 5.27 21.16
C GLN A 53 13.75 5.56 22.35
N ALA A 54 12.44 5.67 22.13
CA ALA A 54 11.46 5.72 23.22
C ALA A 54 11.52 4.47 24.11
N GLU A 55 11.60 3.27 23.52
CA GLU A 55 11.75 2.00 24.25
C GLU A 55 13.02 1.96 25.11
N LYS A 56 14.14 2.44 24.56
CA LYS A 56 15.42 2.49 25.29
C LYS A 56 15.34 3.38 26.52
N MET A 57 14.61 4.49 26.43
CA MET A 57 14.39 5.40 27.55
C MET A 57 13.43 4.80 28.57
N LEU A 58 12.27 4.32 28.11
CA LEU A 58 11.16 3.86 28.96
C LEU A 58 11.41 2.47 29.59
N GLY A 59 12.31 1.67 29.03
CA GLY A 59 12.62 0.33 29.54
C GLY A 59 11.48 -0.68 29.39
N PHE A 60 10.56 -0.44 28.45
CA PHE A 60 9.51 -1.38 28.01
C PHE A 60 9.29 -1.28 26.50
N GLU A 61 8.67 -2.32 25.93
CA GLU A 61 8.37 -2.39 24.49
C GLU A 61 7.19 -1.46 24.17
N VAL A 62 7.38 -0.58 23.19
CA VAL A 62 6.42 0.46 22.82
C VAL A 62 5.81 0.08 21.48
N SER A 63 4.50 -0.08 21.43
CA SER A 63 3.84 -0.41 20.17
C SER A 63 4.05 0.69 19.13
N PRO A 64 4.60 0.38 17.94
CA PRO A 64 4.77 1.36 16.86
C PRO A 64 3.47 2.00 16.38
N MET A 65 2.32 1.37 16.67
CA MET A 65 1.02 1.96 16.38
C MET A 65 0.70 3.20 17.21
N LEU A 66 1.34 3.39 18.37
CA LEU A 66 1.08 4.52 19.25
C LEU A 66 1.40 5.85 18.55
N LEU A 67 2.41 5.90 17.68
CA LEU A 67 2.72 7.07 16.83
C LEU A 67 1.53 7.51 15.98
N TRP A 68 0.62 6.60 15.66
CA TRP A 68 -0.51 6.86 14.76
C TRP A 68 -1.85 7.00 15.48
N HIS A 69 -1.97 6.42 16.67
CA HIS A 69 -3.12 6.68 17.56
C HIS A 69 -2.99 8.02 18.29
N TYR A 70 -1.76 8.45 18.53
CA TYR A 70 -1.41 9.71 19.17
C TYR A 70 -0.54 10.50 18.19
N PRO A 71 -1.17 11.19 17.23
CA PRO A 71 -0.49 11.65 16.01
C PRO A 71 0.41 12.86 16.22
N ASN A 72 0.59 13.36 17.46
CA ASN A 72 1.50 14.45 17.78
C ASN A 72 2.32 14.10 19.03
N ILE A 73 3.43 14.82 19.24
CA ILE A 73 4.38 14.49 20.31
C ILE A 73 3.73 14.66 21.68
N GLU A 74 2.90 15.69 21.86
CA GLU A 74 2.18 15.97 23.10
C GLU A 74 1.32 14.76 23.52
N ALA A 75 0.37 14.34 22.67
CA ALA A 75 -0.53 13.24 22.95
C ALA A 75 0.20 11.90 23.12
N LEU A 76 1.28 11.68 22.35
CA LEU A 76 2.08 10.46 22.46
C LEU A 76 2.83 10.41 23.79
N SER A 77 3.40 11.53 24.21
CA SER A 77 4.15 11.64 25.46
C SER A 77 3.26 11.42 26.69
N GLU A 78 2.05 11.97 26.67
CA GLU A 78 1.03 11.74 27.71
C GLU A 78 0.68 10.26 27.81
N ARG A 79 0.41 9.61 26.66
CA ARG A 79 0.06 8.19 26.65
C ARG A 79 1.19 7.29 27.17
N LEU A 80 2.42 7.57 26.75
CA LEU A 80 3.58 6.78 27.19
C LEU A 80 3.85 6.97 28.68
N ALA A 81 3.60 8.17 29.23
CA ALA A 81 3.67 8.43 30.66
C ALA A 81 2.60 7.63 31.43
N GLU A 82 1.34 7.61 30.95
CA GLU A 82 0.28 6.77 31.53
C GLU A 82 0.68 5.28 31.55
N GLU A 83 1.20 4.76 30.42
CA GLU A 83 1.60 3.37 30.30
C GLU A 83 2.79 3.02 31.21
N SER A 84 3.72 3.96 31.40
CA SER A 84 4.81 3.83 32.37
C SER A 84 4.29 3.74 33.81
N GLN A 85 3.27 4.53 34.17
CA GLN A 85 2.66 4.52 35.51
C GLN A 85 1.79 3.29 35.77
N ASP A 86 1.05 2.83 34.75
CA ASP A 86 0.26 1.59 34.79
C ASP A 86 1.15 0.36 35.00
N LEU A 87 2.35 0.35 34.41
CA LEU A 87 3.32 -0.73 34.57
C LEU A 87 3.97 -0.71 35.96
N GLU A 88 4.18 0.45 36.59
CA GLU A 88 4.73 0.55 37.95
C GLU A 88 3.70 0.16 39.02
N SER A 89 2.46 0.61 38.89
CA SER A 89 1.38 0.31 39.84
C SER A 89 1.02 -1.18 39.92
N GLN A 90 1.40 -1.97 38.91
CA GLN A 90 1.18 -3.42 38.85
C GLN A 90 2.36 -4.26 39.36
N VAL A 91 3.50 -3.66 39.72
CA VAL A 91 4.68 -4.38 40.24
C VAL A 91 4.49 -4.85 41.70
N ASP A 92 3.51 -4.29 42.43
CA ASP A 92 3.24 -4.66 43.83
C ASP A 92 2.41 -5.95 44.02
N ASP A 93 1.75 -6.49 42.98
CA ASP A 93 0.98 -7.73 43.07
C ASP A 93 1.70 -8.92 42.39
N LYS A 94 2.18 -9.87 43.20
CA LYS A 94 2.96 -11.04 42.76
C LYS A 94 2.12 -12.11 42.02
N VAL A 95 2.75 -12.64 40.95
CA VAL A 95 2.58 -13.94 40.26
C VAL A 95 1.51 -14.06 39.16
N THR A 96 1.88 -13.71 37.93
CA THR A 96 1.81 -14.58 36.72
C THR A 96 2.52 -13.89 35.54
N PRO A 97 3.30 -14.58 34.69
CA PRO A 97 3.88 -13.96 33.50
C PRO A 97 2.75 -13.74 32.48
N ARG A 98 2.25 -12.51 32.38
CA ARG A 98 1.33 -12.13 31.31
C ARG A 98 2.13 -11.66 30.10
N THR A 99 2.35 -12.57 29.15
CA THR A 99 2.39 -12.19 27.73
C THR A 99 1.01 -11.70 27.38
N ASN A 100 0.78 -10.38 27.39
CA ASN A 100 -0.28 -9.64 26.70
C ASN A 100 -0.39 -8.28 27.39
N VAL A 101 0.31 -7.28 26.86
CA VAL A 101 -0.10 -5.89 27.05
C VAL A 101 -1.52 -5.82 26.51
N SER A 102 -2.48 -5.56 27.40
CA SER A 102 -3.87 -5.39 27.04
C SER A 102 -3.97 -4.21 26.10
N VAL A 103 -4.19 -4.49 24.81
CA VAL A 103 -4.64 -3.50 23.83
C VAL A 103 -6.02 -3.02 24.30
N SER A 104 -6.02 -2.01 25.18
CA SER A 104 -7.22 -1.34 25.64
C SER A 104 -7.86 -0.65 24.44
N LYS A 105 -9.06 -1.14 24.07
CA LYS A 105 -10.02 -0.56 23.11
C LYS A 105 -9.39 0.27 21.98
N THR A 106 -8.67 -0.36 21.05
CA THR A 106 -8.53 0.23 19.72
C THR A 106 -9.95 0.41 19.19
N THR A 107 -10.40 1.64 19.04
CA THR A 107 -11.75 1.93 18.55
C THR A 107 -11.84 1.37 17.14
N THR A 108 -12.55 0.27 16.97
CA THR A 108 -12.64 -0.42 15.68
C THR A 108 -13.38 0.52 14.72
N VAL A 109 -12.70 1.00 13.68
CA VAL A 109 -13.29 1.92 12.71
C VAL A 109 -14.45 1.20 12.02
N ASN A 110 -15.64 1.81 12.03
CA ASN A 110 -16.76 1.29 11.26
C ASN A 110 -16.59 1.71 9.80
N LEU A 111 -16.05 0.81 8.96
CA LEU A 111 -15.77 1.14 7.56
C LEU A 111 -17.04 1.44 6.76
N GLN A 112 -18.16 0.82 7.11
CA GLN A 112 -19.43 1.09 6.43
C GLN A 112 -19.93 2.52 6.67
N ALA A 113 -19.69 3.08 7.86
CA ALA A 113 -20.01 4.47 8.19
C ALA A 113 -19.08 5.47 7.48
N GLU A 114 -17.86 5.05 7.16
CA GLU A 114 -16.87 5.84 6.41
C GLU A 114 -17.13 5.85 4.90
N ALA A 115 -17.83 4.85 4.38
CA ALA A 115 -18.16 4.68 2.95
C ALA A 115 -19.29 5.60 2.48
N VAL A 116 -19.13 6.92 2.68
CA VAL A 116 -20.10 7.95 2.30
C VAL A 116 -19.47 8.92 1.31
N LEU A 117 -19.96 8.91 0.07
CA LEU A 117 -19.55 9.86 -0.97
C LEU A 117 -20.35 11.16 -0.83
N ASP A 118 -19.66 12.32 -0.81
CA ASP A 118 -20.26 13.66 -0.84
C ASP A 118 -21.44 13.72 -1.83
N SER A 119 -22.62 14.10 -1.33
CA SER A 119 -23.89 14.06 -2.06
C SER A 119 -23.93 15.02 -3.27
N ASN A 120 -23.07 16.04 -3.27
CA ASN A 120 -22.91 17.00 -4.36
C ASN A 120 -22.08 16.44 -5.52
N ILE A 121 -21.32 15.37 -5.31
CA ILE A 121 -20.58 14.71 -6.39
C ILE A 121 -21.54 13.87 -7.21
N ARG A 122 -21.97 14.42 -8.33
CA ARG A 122 -22.84 13.78 -9.31
C ARG A 122 -22.33 14.07 -10.72
N PRO A 123 -22.22 13.06 -11.59
CA PRO A 123 -21.82 13.28 -12.97
C PRO A 123 -22.88 14.12 -13.70
N SER A 124 -22.44 15.15 -14.42
CA SER A 124 -23.29 15.90 -15.34
C SER A 124 -23.42 15.16 -16.67
N LEU A 125 -24.67 14.95 -17.11
CA LEU A 125 -25.07 14.40 -18.42
C LEU A 125 -24.75 12.91 -18.67
N SER A 126 -25.37 12.35 -19.72
CA SER A 126 -25.14 10.98 -20.17
C SER A 126 -23.77 10.84 -20.84
N TYR A 127 -22.93 9.94 -20.33
CA TYR A 127 -21.65 9.59 -20.95
C TYR A 127 -21.85 8.86 -22.28
N GLN A 128 -21.06 9.24 -23.29
CA GLN A 128 -20.95 8.52 -24.57
C GLN A 128 -19.60 7.83 -24.64
N PHE A 129 -19.61 6.52 -24.87
CA PHE A 129 -18.39 5.74 -24.95
C PHE A 129 -17.56 6.09 -26.19
N THR A 130 -16.26 6.28 -26.00
CA THR A 130 -15.27 6.47 -27.07
C THR A 130 -14.01 5.69 -26.75
N THR A 131 -13.36 5.14 -27.78
CA THR A 131 -12.06 4.48 -27.69
C THR A 131 -10.90 5.43 -27.96
N GLU A 132 -11.17 6.60 -28.54
CA GLU A 132 -10.20 7.66 -28.79
C GLU A 132 -10.08 8.51 -27.53
N LEU A 133 -8.89 8.51 -26.95
CA LEU A 133 -8.53 9.30 -25.77
C LEU A 133 -7.48 10.31 -26.22
N ASN A 134 -7.75 11.60 -26.05
CA ASN A 134 -6.79 12.65 -26.34
C ASN A 134 -6.09 13.12 -25.06
N ASN A 135 -6.84 13.24 -23.95
CA ASN A 135 -6.29 13.71 -22.67
C ASN A 135 -6.69 12.77 -21.55
N VAL A 136 -5.73 12.13 -20.90
CA VAL A 136 -5.99 11.24 -19.76
C VAL A 136 -5.33 11.74 -18.51
N PHE A 137 -6.05 11.72 -17.40
CA PHE A 137 -5.50 12.06 -16.10
C PHE A 137 -5.05 10.80 -15.39
N LEU A 138 -3.82 10.80 -14.89
CA LEU A 138 -3.24 9.69 -14.16
C LEU A 138 -2.76 10.15 -12.79
N THR A 139 -3.23 9.47 -11.75
CA THR A 139 -2.66 9.59 -10.41
C THR A 139 -1.69 8.43 -10.18
N GLY A 140 -0.59 8.68 -9.46
CA GLY A 140 0.36 7.64 -9.10
C GLY A 140 1.46 7.41 -10.13
N GLY A 141 1.67 8.36 -11.06
CA GLY A 141 2.69 8.28 -12.11
C GLY A 141 4.15 8.25 -11.60
N THR A 142 4.37 8.60 -10.34
CA THR A 142 5.66 8.46 -9.64
C THR A 142 5.80 7.15 -8.85
N GLY A 143 4.83 6.24 -8.96
CA GLY A 143 4.85 4.91 -8.34
C GLY A 143 5.27 3.81 -9.33
N PHE A 144 5.37 2.58 -8.83
CA PHE A 144 5.77 1.41 -9.63
C PHE A 144 4.75 1.10 -10.75
N LEU A 145 3.51 0.71 -10.42
CA LEU A 145 2.47 0.45 -11.42
C LEU A 145 2.21 1.65 -12.34
N GLY A 146 2.22 2.87 -11.78
CA GLY A 146 1.98 4.08 -12.56
C GLY A 146 3.03 4.31 -13.66
N ALA A 147 4.29 3.92 -13.44
CA ALA A 147 5.32 4.02 -14.47
C ALA A 147 5.00 3.14 -15.69
N PHE A 148 4.64 1.88 -15.46
CA PHE A 148 4.29 0.93 -16.51
C PHE A 148 2.95 1.27 -17.16
N LEU A 149 1.99 1.82 -16.41
CA LEU A 149 0.73 2.29 -16.97
C LEU A 149 0.92 3.52 -17.87
N ILE A 150 1.81 4.45 -17.51
CA ILE A 150 2.19 5.57 -18.38
C ILE A 150 2.80 5.05 -19.68
N ASP A 151 3.80 4.15 -19.59
CA ASP A 151 4.44 3.55 -20.78
C ASP A 151 3.43 2.85 -21.68
N GLU A 152 2.55 2.02 -21.11
CA GLU A 152 1.53 1.29 -21.86
C GLU A 152 0.53 2.23 -22.56
N LEU A 153 0.03 3.26 -21.86
CA LEU A 153 -0.90 4.23 -22.44
C LEU A 153 -0.24 5.05 -23.56
N LEU A 154 1.02 5.44 -23.41
CA LEU A 154 1.77 6.16 -24.44
C LEU A 154 1.98 5.31 -25.70
N ARG A 155 2.20 4.00 -25.55
CA ARG A 155 2.42 3.08 -26.67
C ARG A 155 1.15 2.64 -27.38
N THR A 156 0.02 2.60 -26.66
CA THR A 156 -1.23 2.03 -27.18
C THR A 156 -2.31 3.05 -27.52
N THR A 157 -2.05 4.33 -27.25
CA THR A 157 -2.95 5.46 -27.54
C THR A 157 -2.17 6.67 -28.03
N ASP A 158 -2.87 7.67 -28.56
CA ASP A 158 -2.33 8.99 -28.90
C ASP A 158 -2.54 10.04 -27.79
N ALA A 159 -3.02 9.63 -26.61
CA ALA A 159 -3.36 10.53 -25.51
C ALA A 159 -2.17 11.25 -24.86
N ASP A 160 -2.35 12.51 -24.53
CA ASP A 160 -1.55 13.24 -23.57
C ASP A 160 -1.87 12.79 -22.15
N ILE A 161 -0.83 12.50 -21.35
CA ILE A 161 -0.92 11.97 -20.00
C ILE A 161 -0.67 13.08 -18.98
N TYR A 162 -1.76 13.54 -18.35
CA TYR A 162 -1.76 14.52 -17.27
C TYR A 162 -1.52 13.81 -15.94
N CYS A 163 -0.28 13.85 -15.45
CA CYS A 163 0.14 13.17 -14.23
C CYS A 163 0.01 14.08 -13.01
N LEU A 164 -0.79 13.71 -12.02
CA LEU A 164 -0.78 14.37 -10.70
C LEU A 164 0.54 14.08 -9.98
N VAL A 165 1.28 15.12 -9.59
CA VAL A 165 2.58 15.00 -8.93
C VAL A 165 2.70 16.01 -7.81
N ARG A 166 3.14 15.53 -6.63
CA ARG A 166 3.56 16.41 -5.52
C ARG A 166 4.84 17.14 -5.92
N ALA A 167 4.70 18.39 -6.35
CA ALA A 167 5.78 19.25 -6.81
C ALA A 167 5.34 20.71 -6.68
N THR A 168 6.30 21.63 -6.64
CA THR A 168 6.03 23.07 -6.58
C THR A 168 5.70 23.63 -7.96
N THR A 169 6.30 23.07 -9.00
CA THR A 169 6.11 23.50 -10.40
C THR A 169 5.88 22.30 -11.32
N SER A 170 5.29 22.56 -12.50
CA SER A 170 5.08 21.53 -13.52
C SER A 170 6.41 20.94 -14.00
N ASP A 171 7.45 21.75 -14.17
CA ASP A 171 8.78 21.26 -14.58
C ASP A 171 9.38 20.31 -13.55
N GLU A 172 9.32 20.65 -12.26
CA GLU A 172 9.78 19.76 -11.18
C GLU A 172 8.98 18.45 -11.18
N GLY A 173 7.65 18.54 -11.35
CA GLY A 173 6.78 17.38 -11.46
C GLY A 173 7.14 16.49 -12.66
N LYS A 174 7.45 17.09 -13.82
CA LYS A 174 7.85 16.38 -15.03
C LYS A 174 9.19 15.67 -14.84
N GLN A 175 10.15 16.30 -14.17
CA GLN A 175 11.42 15.65 -13.83
C GLN A 175 11.23 14.46 -12.87
N LYS A 176 10.30 14.55 -11.91
CA LYS A 176 9.96 13.42 -11.03
C LYS A 176 9.39 12.23 -11.81
N VAL A 177 8.45 12.46 -12.73
CA VAL A 177 7.90 11.40 -13.61
C VAL A 177 8.98 10.83 -14.52
N LYS A 178 9.77 11.69 -15.17
CA LYS A 178 10.91 11.28 -16.01
C LYS A 178 11.89 10.38 -15.24
N LYS A 179 12.30 10.80 -14.04
CA LYS A 179 13.21 10.02 -13.19
C LYS A 179 12.61 8.66 -12.83
N ASN A 180 11.31 8.61 -12.52
CA ASN A 180 10.63 7.34 -12.21
C ASN A 180 10.61 6.40 -13.43
N LEU A 181 10.29 6.91 -14.62
CA LEU A 181 10.34 6.11 -15.85
C LEU A 181 11.76 5.66 -16.19
N GLN A 182 12.77 6.51 -16.00
CA GLN A 182 14.18 6.16 -16.18
C GLN A 182 14.64 5.06 -15.21
N GLN A 183 14.22 5.11 -13.95
CA GLN A 183 14.52 4.10 -12.94
C GLN A 183 14.06 2.70 -13.38
N TYR A 184 12.93 2.62 -14.10
CA TYR A 184 12.39 1.35 -14.61
C TYR A 184 12.73 1.09 -16.08
N LEU A 185 13.66 1.86 -16.67
CA LEU A 185 14.09 1.76 -18.07
C LEU A 185 12.96 1.92 -19.11
N LEU A 186 11.93 2.71 -18.78
CA LEU A 186 10.75 2.97 -19.62
C LEU A 186 10.81 4.33 -20.35
N TRP A 187 11.75 5.21 -19.98
CA TRP A 187 11.82 6.54 -20.57
C TRP A 187 12.32 6.53 -22.02
N ASN A 188 11.55 7.15 -22.91
CA ASN A 188 11.95 7.54 -24.27
C ASN A 188 11.73 9.05 -24.43
N GLU A 189 12.67 9.78 -25.02
CA GLU A 189 12.53 11.23 -25.25
C GLU A 189 11.33 11.56 -26.15
N GLU A 190 10.91 10.64 -27.02
CA GLU A 190 9.70 10.77 -27.84
C GLU A 190 8.42 10.88 -27.01
N PHE A 191 8.41 10.34 -25.77
CA PHE A 191 7.27 10.45 -24.86
C PHE A 191 7.18 11.79 -24.15
N SER A 192 8.28 12.55 -24.11
CA SER A 192 8.37 13.79 -23.34
C SER A 192 7.26 14.80 -23.67
N PRO A 193 6.88 15.06 -24.94
CA PRO A 193 5.82 16.02 -25.26
C PRO A 193 4.45 15.62 -24.70
N ARG A 194 4.17 14.32 -24.59
CA ARG A 194 2.88 13.76 -24.16
C ARG A 194 2.78 13.56 -22.65
N ILE A 195 3.81 13.89 -21.88
CA ILE A 195 3.78 13.81 -20.41
C ILE A 195 3.70 15.23 -19.84
N ILE A 196 2.55 15.53 -19.23
CA ILE A 196 2.23 16.82 -18.62
C ILE A 196 2.10 16.61 -17.12
N ALA A 197 2.95 17.23 -16.32
CA ALA A 197 2.85 17.16 -14.88
C ALA A 197 1.90 18.24 -14.35
N ILE A 198 0.97 17.81 -13.49
CA ILE A 198 0.03 18.65 -12.76
C ILE A 198 0.47 18.69 -11.30
N PRO A 199 1.05 19.81 -10.83
CA PRO A 199 1.32 20.03 -9.42
C PRO A 199 0.04 19.87 -8.59
N GLY A 200 0.08 18.98 -7.62
CA GLY A 200 -1.04 18.73 -6.72
C GLY A 200 -0.78 17.58 -5.76
N ASP A 201 -1.68 17.40 -4.82
CA ASP A 201 -1.60 16.39 -3.78
C ASP A 201 -2.95 15.72 -3.59
N LEU A 202 -2.96 14.39 -3.64
CA LEU A 202 -4.14 13.56 -3.45
C LEU A 202 -4.78 13.75 -2.07
N SER A 203 -4.00 14.13 -1.06
CA SER A 203 -4.47 14.39 0.30
C SER A 203 -5.21 15.72 0.49
N GLN A 204 -5.20 16.60 -0.53
CA GLN A 204 -5.77 17.93 -0.44
C GLN A 204 -7.12 18.03 -1.18
N PRO A 205 -8.06 18.88 -0.71
CA PRO A 205 -9.26 19.23 -1.45
C PRO A 205 -8.93 19.65 -2.89
N LEU A 206 -9.77 19.27 -3.85
CA LEU A 206 -9.52 19.54 -5.28
C LEU A 206 -8.13 19.08 -5.76
N LEU A 207 -7.58 18.04 -5.11
CA LEU A 207 -6.25 17.49 -5.40
C LEU A 207 -5.12 18.54 -5.24
N GLY A 208 -5.33 19.56 -4.39
CA GLY A 208 -4.37 20.63 -4.13
C GLY A 208 -4.29 21.68 -5.24
N MET A 209 -5.21 21.67 -6.20
CA MET A 209 -5.30 22.67 -7.27
C MET A 209 -6.19 23.85 -6.85
N SER A 210 -6.03 24.99 -7.53
CA SER A 210 -7.05 26.06 -7.46
C SER A 210 -8.36 25.59 -8.10
N THR A 211 -9.48 26.19 -7.73
CA THR A 211 -10.78 25.90 -8.33
C THR A 211 -10.75 26.04 -9.86
N GLU A 212 -10.15 27.12 -10.35
CA GLU A 212 -10.04 27.40 -11.80
C GLU A 212 -9.18 26.34 -12.49
N GLY A 213 -8.04 25.97 -11.91
CA GLY A 213 -7.17 24.93 -12.44
C GLY A 213 -7.85 23.56 -12.49
N PHE A 214 -8.60 23.21 -11.44
CA PHE A 214 -9.38 21.99 -11.37
C PHE A 214 -10.48 21.94 -12.43
N GLU A 215 -11.23 23.02 -12.62
CA GLU A 215 -12.28 23.12 -13.63
C GLU A 215 -11.73 23.09 -15.06
N MET A 216 -10.63 23.80 -15.32
CA MET A 216 -9.93 23.76 -16.60
C MET A 216 -9.46 22.35 -16.92
N LEU A 217 -8.86 21.66 -15.96
CA LEU A 217 -8.47 20.27 -16.13
C LEU A 217 -9.70 19.39 -16.40
N ALA A 218 -10.76 19.52 -15.59
CA ALA A 218 -12.00 18.76 -15.75
C ALA A 218 -12.67 18.96 -17.11
N ALA A 219 -12.59 20.14 -17.72
CA ALA A 219 -13.17 20.40 -19.04
C ALA A 219 -12.44 19.65 -20.17
N ASN A 220 -11.12 19.46 -20.04
CA ASN A 220 -10.27 18.97 -21.12
C ASN A 220 -9.99 17.46 -21.10
N LEU A 221 -10.15 16.80 -19.95
CA LEU A 221 -9.87 15.37 -19.80
C LEU A 221 -10.94 14.46 -20.42
N ASP A 222 -10.55 13.34 -20.98
CA ASP A 222 -11.43 12.33 -21.56
C ASP A 222 -11.62 11.11 -20.65
N ALA A 223 -10.59 10.73 -19.89
CA ALA A 223 -10.64 9.63 -18.93
C ALA A 223 -9.71 9.86 -17.73
N VAL A 224 -9.97 9.13 -16.65
CA VAL A 224 -9.23 9.20 -15.39
C VAL A 224 -8.74 7.81 -14.99
N TYR A 225 -7.44 7.65 -14.80
CA TYR A 225 -6.79 6.47 -14.25
C TYR A 225 -6.33 6.76 -12.83
N HIS A 226 -7.05 6.22 -11.86
CA HIS A 226 -6.74 6.40 -10.45
C HIS A 226 -5.91 5.21 -9.93
N SER A 227 -4.58 5.33 -10.00
CA SER A 227 -3.64 4.32 -9.49
C SER A 227 -2.90 4.74 -8.23
N ALA A 228 -2.99 6.01 -7.81
CA ALA A 228 -2.34 6.45 -6.58
C ALA A 228 -3.00 5.85 -5.33
N ALA A 229 -2.17 5.33 -4.44
CA ALA A 229 -2.52 5.05 -3.06
C ALA A 229 -1.25 5.16 -2.21
N MET A 230 -1.40 5.62 -0.97
CA MET A 230 -0.42 5.43 0.07
C MET A 230 -0.49 3.98 0.56
N LEU A 231 0.48 3.18 0.14
CA LEU A 231 0.63 1.80 0.56
C LEU A 231 1.61 1.75 1.74
N ASN A 232 1.12 1.41 2.92
CA ASN A 232 1.93 1.16 4.09
C ASN A 232 1.31 0.02 4.89
N TYR A 233 2.12 -1.00 5.21
CA TYR A 233 1.67 -2.22 5.88
C TYR A 233 1.57 -2.09 7.42
N VAL A 234 2.01 -0.95 7.97
CA VAL A 234 2.03 -0.69 9.41
C VAL A 234 1.03 0.40 9.79
N TYR A 235 0.73 1.31 8.89
CA TYR A 235 -0.11 2.47 9.22
C TYR A 235 -1.58 2.06 9.42
N PRO A 236 -2.26 2.64 10.42
CA PRO A 236 -3.69 2.43 10.61
C PRO A 236 -4.51 3.15 9.54
N TYR A 237 -5.80 2.84 9.50
CA TYR A 237 -6.76 3.48 8.59
C TYR A 237 -6.73 5.02 8.67
N SER A 238 -6.67 5.61 9.87
CA SER A 238 -6.71 7.06 10.06
C SER A 238 -5.60 7.78 9.29
N ALA A 239 -4.37 7.27 9.36
CA ALA A 239 -3.20 7.83 8.69
C ALA A 239 -3.26 7.70 7.16
N LEU A 240 -3.97 6.68 6.66
CA LEU A 240 -4.10 6.42 5.23
C LEU A 240 -5.36 7.03 4.61
N LYS A 241 -6.37 7.37 5.43
CA LYS A 241 -7.70 7.84 5.00
C LYS A 241 -7.61 9.07 4.10
N THR A 242 -6.80 10.06 4.46
CA THR A 242 -6.73 11.32 3.72
C THR A 242 -6.30 11.09 2.28
N ALA A 243 -5.22 10.35 2.05
CA ALA A 243 -4.75 10.06 0.70
C ALA A 243 -5.63 9.03 -0.02
N ASN A 244 -5.99 7.92 0.64
CA ASN A 244 -6.61 6.78 -0.04
C ASN A 244 -8.12 6.87 -0.17
N VAL A 245 -8.81 7.54 0.75
CA VAL A 245 -10.28 7.64 0.76
C VAL A 245 -10.72 9.02 0.29
N LEU A 246 -10.28 10.08 0.97
CA LEU A 246 -10.66 11.45 0.61
C LEU A 246 -10.05 11.86 -0.74
N GLY A 247 -8.83 11.42 -1.01
CA GLY A 247 -8.24 11.57 -2.33
C GLY A 247 -9.03 10.87 -3.44
N THR A 248 -9.50 9.63 -3.22
CA THR A 248 -10.40 8.96 -4.18
C THR A 248 -11.69 9.76 -4.37
N GLN A 249 -12.26 10.36 -3.31
CA GLN A 249 -13.42 11.24 -3.44
C GLN A 249 -13.15 12.44 -4.36
N GLU A 250 -12.00 13.11 -4.21
CA GLU A 250 -11.63 14.25 -5.07
C GLU A 250 -11.34 13.83 -6.51
N VAL A 251 -10.83 12.61 -6.73
CA VAL A 251 -10.70 12.04 -8.08
C VAL A 251 -12.07 11.72 -8.69
N ILE A 252 -13.01 11.19 -7.91
CA ILE A 252 -14.40 11.00 -8.36
C ILE A 252 -15.04 12.36 -8.67
N ARG A 253 -14.77 13.40 -7.88
CA ARG A 253 -15.20 14.78 -8.14
C ARG A 253 -14.68 15.25 -9.49
N LEU A 254 -13.38 15.08 -9.77
CA LEU A 254 -12.78 15.46 -11.06
C LEU A 254 -13.43 14.72 -12.24
N ALA A 255 -13.66 13.41 -12.08
CA ALA A 255 -14.31 12.58 -13.09
C ALA A 255 -15.77 12.98 -13.34
N SER A 256 -16.44 13.58 -12.35
CA SER A 256 -17.85 13.99 -12.42
C SER A 256 -18.05 15.44 -12.88
N SER A 257 -17.06 16.32 -12.66
CA SER A 257 -17.17 17.75 -12.93
C SER A 257 -17.15 18.10 -14.42
N ILE A 258 -17.98 19.08 -14.81
CA ILE A 258 -18.15 19.60 -16.18
C ILE A 258 -18.75 18.58 -17.15
N LYS A 259 -18.07 17.46 -17.36
CA LYS A 259 -18.50 16.30 -18.14
C LYS A 259 -18.12 15.01 -17.41
N ALA A 260 -18.97 13.99 -17.49
CA ALA A 260 -18.65 12.66 -16.98
C ALA A 260 -17.47 12.05 -17.75
N LYS A 261 -16.50 11.50 -17.03
CA LYS A 261 -15.29 10.85 -17.56
C LYS A 261 -15.20 9.43 -17.01
N PRO A 262 -14.85 8.41 -17.82
CA PRO A 262 -14.53 7.08 -17.33
C PRO A 262 -13.48 7.15 -16.23
N LEU A 263 -13.82 6.54 -15.10
CA LEU A 263 -12.92 6.35 -13.98
C LEU A 263 -12.46 4.89 -13.95
N HIS A 264 -11.20 4.68 -14.30
CA HIS A 264 -10.50 3.42 -14.14
C HIS A 264 -9.80 3.42 -12.78
N TYR A 265 -10.43 2.77 -11.80
CA TYR A 265 -9.95 2.73 -10.43
C TYR A 265 -9.10 1.49 -10.18
N VAL A 266 -7.83 1.67 -9.83
CA VAL A 266 -6.98 0.57 -9.37
C VAL A 266 -7.24 0.35 -7.89
N SER A 267 -8.04 -0.68 -7.59
CA SER A 267 -8.34 -1.19 -6.26
C SER A 267 -7.29 -2.25 -5.83
N SER A 268 -7.69 -3.26 -5.06
CA SER A 268 -6.90 -4.44 -4.70
C SER A 268 -7.83 -5.59 -4.33
N VAL A 269 -7.39 -6.84 -4.51
CA VAL A 269 -8.10 -8.02 -3.97
C VAL A 269 -8.18 -8.00 -2.43
N ALA A 270 -7.40 -7.14 -1.78
CA ALA A 270 -7.43 -6.90 -0.33
C ALA A 270 -8.81 -6.48 0.21
N VAL A 271 -9.74 -6.03 -0.64
CA VAL A 271 -11.13 -5.73 -0.25
C VAL A 271 -11.90 -6.97 0.21
N PHE A 272 -11.36 -8.17 0.00
CA PHE A 272 -11.95 -9.45 0.41
C PHE A 272 -11.23 -10.10 1.61
N GLU A 273 -10.46 -9.35 2.39
CA GLU A 273 -9.72 -9.87 3.55
C GLU A 273 -10.58 -10.12 4.80
N SER A 274 -11.88 -9.82 4.75
CA SER A 274 -12.79 -10.20 5.84
C SER A 274 -12.83 -11.73 5.98
N PRO A 275 -12.76 -12.27 7.22
CA PRO A 275 -12.96 -13.70 7.48
C PRO A 275 -14.28 -14.26 6.95
N ALA A 276 -15.27 -13.40 6.67
CA ALA A 276 -16.53 -13.80 6.03
C ALA A 276 -16.33 -14.44 4.64
N TYR A 277 -15.20 -14.19 3.97
CA TYR A 277 -14.86 -14.80 2.67
C TYR A 277 -13.92 -16.01 2.77
N ALA A 278 -13.45 -16.38 3.97
CA ALA A 278 -12.55 -17.51 4.17
C ALA A 278 -13.11 -18.80 3.56
N GLY A 279 -12.29 -19.49 2.76
CA GLY A 279 -12.64 -20.74 2.08
C GLY A 279 -13.69 -20.62 0.96
N LYS A 280 -14.18 -19.41 0.65
CA LYS A 280 -15.18 -19.19 -0.41
C LYS A 280 -14.51 -18.79 -1.72
N VAL A 281 -15.10 -19.21 -2.83
CA VAL A 281 -14.74 -18.67 -4.15
C VAL A 281 -15.37 -17.30 -4.30
N VAL A 282 -14.56 -16.27 -4.55
CA VAL A 282 -15.00 -14.89 -4.79
C VAL A 282 -14.77 -14.54 -6.25
N LYS A 283 -15.86 -14.21 -6.96
CA LYS A 283 -15.85 -13.80 -8.36
C LYS A 283 -15.80 -12.28 -8.47
N GLU A 284 -15.42 -11.80 -9.65
CA GLU A 284 -15.15 -10.38 -9.91
C GLU A 284 -16.38 -9.49 -9.65
N GLN A 285 -17.56 -9.98 -10.01
CA GLN A 285 -18.82 -9.23 -9.85
C GLN A 285 -19.54 -9.51 -8.53
N ASP A 286 -18.95 -10.32 -7.63
CA ASP A 286 -19.55 -10.57 -6.32
C ASP A 286 -19.56 -9.28 -5.48
N LYS A 287 -20.55 -9.18 -4.61
CA LYS A 287 -20.62 -8.10 -3.62
C LYS A 287 -19.51 -8.27 -2.59
N PHE A 288 -18.93 -7.15 -2.18
CA PHE A 288 -17.89 -7.08 -1.15
C PHE A 288 -18.43 -6.36 0.10
N ASP A 289 -19.51 -6.85 0.70
CA ASP A 289 -20.23 -6.14 1.77
C ASP A 289 -19.64 -6.35 3.16
N HIS A 290 -18.89 -7.43 3.37
CA HIS A 290 -18.21 -7.70 4.65
C HIS A 290 -16.89 -6.93 4.76
N TRP A 291 -16.74 -6.22 5.87
CA TRP A 291 -15.54 -5.47 6.24
C TRP A 291 -15.03 -5.83 7.63
N GLU A 292 -15.87 -6.48 8.44
CA GLU A 292 -15.55 -6.92 9.78
C GLU A 292 -14.37 -7.89 9.72
N GLY A 293 -13.39 -7.67 10.59
CA GLY A 293 -12.16 -8.47 10.62
C GLY A 293 -11.11 -8.11 9.58
N ILE A 294 -11.30 -7.04 8.78
CA ILE A 294 -10.19 -6.43 8.04
C ILE A 294 -9.37 -5.59 9.03
N PHE A 295 -8.14 -6.01 9.32
CA PHE A 295 -7.27 -5.33 10.29
C PHE A 295 -6.22 -4.43 9.65
N LEU A 296 -5.75 -4.75 8.46
CA LEU A 296 -4.70 -3.97 7.78
C LEU A 296 -5.27 -2.62 7.32
N GLY A 297 -4.68 -1.51 7.80
CA GLY A 297 -5.16 -0.15 7.50
C GLY A 297 -5.25 0.14 6.00
N TYR A 298 -4.26 -0.33 5.22
CA TYR A 298 -4.31 -0.24 3.76
C TYR A 298 -5.57 -0.91 3.19
N SER A 299 -5.82 -2.17 3.54
CA SER A 299 -7.00 -2.93 3.07
C SER A 299 -8.31 -2.26 3.47
N GLN A 300 -8.37 -1.71 4.69
CA GLN A 300 -9.52 -0.92 5.16
C GLN A 300 -9.76 0.30 4.25
N THR A 301 -8.73 1.07 3.91
CA THR A 301 -8.88 2.22 3.00
C THR A 301 -9.28 1.82 1.59
N LYS A 302 -8.75 0.71 1.04
CA LYS A 302 -9.14 0.20 -0.28
C LYS A 302 -10.60 -0.23 -0.31
N TRP A 303 -11.08 -0.87 0.76
CA TRP A 303 -12.49 -1.25 0.88
C TRP A 303 -13.40 -0.02 0.85
N VAL A 304 -13.10 1.00 1.67
CA VAL A 304 -13.90 2.24 1.72
C VAL A 304 -13.86 2.98 0.38
N ALA A 305 -12.67 3.18 -0.18
CA ALA A 305 -12.50 3.89 -1.44
C ALA A 305 -13.21 3.18 -2.61
N GLU A 306 -13.18 1.84 -2.67
CA GLU A 306 -13.93 1.11 -3.68
C GLU A 306 -15.45 1.24 -3.50
N LYS A 307 -15.96 1.30 -2.26
CA LYS A 307 -17.38 1.63 -2.02
C LYS A 307 -17.73 3.02 -2.54
N LEU A 308 -16.88 4.02 -2.35
CA LEU A 308 -17.10 5.37 -2.92
C LEU A 308 -17.19 5.33 -4.45
N VAL A 309 -16.29 4.58 -5.10
CA VAL A 309 -16.32 4.39 -6.56
C VAL A 309 -17.58 3.68 -7.02
N LYS A 310 -18.05 2.65 -6.29
CA LYS A 310 -19.33 1.98 -6.59
C LYS A 310 -20.52 2.93 -6.44
N ILE A 311 -20.56 3.73 -5.37
CA ILE A 311 -21.61 4.76 -5.19
C ILE A 311 -21.58 5.78 -6.34
N ALA A 312 -20.41 6.19 -6.81
CA ALA A 312 -20.29 7.07 -7.97
C ALA A 312 -20.81 6.39 -9.25
N GLY A 313 -20.51 5.10 -9.43
CA GLY A 313 -21.05 4.27 -10.50
C GLY A 313 -22.57 4.20 -10.49
N ASP A 314 -23.17 3.97 -9.32
CA ASP A 314 -24.63 3.94 -9.12
C ASP A 314 -25.28 5.32 -9.39
N ARG A 315 -24.52 6.41 -9.20
CA ARG A 315 -24.92 7.78 -9.57
C ARG A 315 -24.74 8.09 -11.07
N GLY A 316 -24.25 7.14 -11.86
CA GLY A 316 -24.13 7.24 -13.32
C GLY A 316 -22.72 7.53 -13.84
N LEU A 317 -21.69 7.53 -13.00
CA LEU A 317 -20.32 7.71 -13.46
C LEU A 317 -19.85 6.41 -14.15
N PRO A 318 -19.34 6.43 -15.38
CA PRO A 318 -18.73 5.24 -15.99
C PRO A 318 -17.50 4.83 -15.18
N VAL A 319 -17.57 3.69 -14.47
CA VAL A 319 -16.48 3.18 -13.64
C VAL A 319 -16.00 1.82 -14.12
N THR A 320 -14.71 1.57 -14.06
CA THR A 320 -14.13 0.22 -14.18
C THR A 320 -13.18 0.02 -13.00
N ILE A 321 -13.32 -1.10 -12.29
CA ILE A 321 -12.51 -1.39 -11.11
C ILE A 321 -11.50 -2.49 -11.45
N HIS A 322 -10.22 -2.24 -11.18
CA HIS A 322 -9.14 -3.19 -11.40
C HIS A 322 -8.55 -3.60 -10.05
N ARG A 323 -8.67 -4.86 -9.65
CA ARG A 323 -8.18 -5.39 -8.37
C ARG A 323 -6.95 -6.27 -8.61
N PRO A 324 -5.73 -5.71 -8.64
CA PRO A 324 -4.50 -6.50 -8.64
C PRO A 324 -4.27 -7.20 -7.29
N PRO A 325 -3.51 -8.30 -7.28
CA PRO A 325 -2.93 -8.89 -6.08
C PRO A 325 -1.63 -8.15 -5.73
N LEU A 326 -0.64 -8.87 -5.16
CA LEU A 326 0.74 -8.37 -5.13
C LEU A 326 1.24 -8.18 -6.57
N ILE A 327 1.81 -7.02 -6.87
CA ILE A 327 2.37 -6.75 -8.20
C ILE A 327 3.85 -7.06 -8.17
N SER A 328 4.29 -8.05 -8.95
CA SER A 328 5.69 -8.47 -9.06
C SER A 328 6.43 -7.74 -10.18
N GLY A 329 7.71 -8.08 -10.38
CA GLY A 329 8.55 -7.47 -11.41
C GLY A 329 8.05 -7.70 -12.84
N HIS A 330 8.58 -6.94 -13.78
CA HIS A 330 8.29 -7.12 -15.21
C HIS A 330 8.73 -8.52 -15.66
N SER A 331 7.85 -9.26 -16.32
CA SER A 331 8.04 -10.69 -16.59
C SER A 331 9.29 -11.05 -17.42
N GLN A 332 9.71 -10.14 -18.30
CA GLN A 332 10.88 -10.35 -19.18
C GLN A 332 12.18 -9.73 -18.66
N THR A 333 12.15 -8.52 -18.08
CA THR A 333 13.36 -7.80 -17.65
C THR A 333 13.69 -8.01 -16.17
N GLY A 334 12.72 -8.45 -15.39
CA GLY A 334 12.80 -8.63 -13.94
C GLY A 334 12.74 -7.35 -13.14
N ILE A 335 12.68 -6.18 -13.80
CA ILE A 335 12.64 -4.87 -13.15
C ILE A 335 11.46 -4.82 -12.17
N SER A 336 11.75 -4.53 -10.91
CA SER A 336 10.79 -4.55 -9.81
C SER A 336 11.00 -3.37 -8.86
N ASN A 337 10.03 -3.15 -7.96
CA ASN A 337 10.20 -2.22 -6.85
C ASN A 337 10.92 -2.90 -5.69
N THR A 338 12.20 -2.59 -5.48
CA THR A 338 12.99 -3.17 -4.37
C THR A 338 12.49 -2.83 -2.96
N HIS A 339 11.54 -1.91 -2.83
CA HIS A 339 10.89 -1.54 -1.57
C HIS A 339 9.53 -2.22 -1.36
N ASP A 340 9.09 -3.09 -2.28
CA ASP A 340 7.84 -3.84 -2.08
C ASP A 340 8.01 -4.97 -1.06
N PHE A 341 6.88 -5.36 -0.45
CA PHE A 341 6.83 -6.38 0.61
C PHE A 341 7.49 -7.70 0.20
N THR A 342 7.26 -8.17 -1.03
CA THR A 342 7.79 -9.46 -1.52
C THR A 342 9.32 -9.41 -1.59
N ASN A 343 9.88 -8.35 -2.18
CA ASN A 343 11.34 -8.19 -2.28
C ASN A 343 11.99 -8.00 -0.90
N LEU A 344 11.36 -7.25 0.00
CA LEU A 344 11.84 -7.07 1.38
C LEU A 344 11.79 -8.38 2.18
N MET A 345 10.71 -9.17 2.06
CA MET A 345 10.58 -10.49 2.67
C MET A 345 11.64 -11.45 2.14
N ILE A 346 11.85 -11.49 0.82
CA ILE A 346 12.87 -12.36 0.21
C ILE A 346 14.26 -12.01 0.71
N LYS A 347 14.67 -10.75 0.58
CA LYS A 347 15.99 -10.30 1.03
C LYS A 347 16.19 -10.58 2.51
N GLY A 348 15.22 -10.22 3.32
CA GLY A 348 15.31 -10.32 4.77
C GLY A 348 15.38 -11.77 5.28
N CYS A 349 14.63 -12.67 4.67
CA CYS A 349 14.69 -14.11 4.98
C CYS A 349 16.00 -14.74 4.48
N LEU A 350 16.50 -14.35 3.30
CA LEU A 350 17.81 -14.77 2.80
C LEU A 350 18.95 -14.34 3.74
N GLU A 351 18.94 -13.10 4.22
CA GLU A 351 19.91 -12.61 5.21
C GLU A 351 19.80 -13.31 6.57
N MET A 352 18.60 -13.76 6.94
CA MET A 352 18.37 -14.53 8.17
C MET A 352 18.70 -16.03 8.00
N GLY A 353 18.84 -16.51 6.76
CA GLY A 353 19.09 -17.92 6.45
C GLY A 353 17.88 -18.84 6.61
N CYS A 354 16.68 -18.30 6.83
CA CYS A 354 15.46 -19.12 6.91
C CYS A 354 14.18 -18.38 6.44
N PHE A 355 13.23 -19.16 5.91
CA PHE A 355 11.85 -18.75 5.62
C PHE A 355 10.86 -19.47 6.56
N PRO A 356 9.71 -18.86 6.86
CA PRO A 356 8.68 -19.53 7.65
C PRO A 356 7.96 -20.59 6.81
N ASP A 357 7.82 -21.81 7.35
CA ASP A 357 7.00 -22.88 6.80
C ASP A 357 5.53 -22.62 7.14
N VAL A 358 4.84 -21.97 6.21
CA VAL A 358 3.42 -21.60 6.34
C VAL A 358 2.64 -22.02 5.10
N ASP A 359 1.39 -22.41 5.31
CA ASP A 359 0.42 -22.69 4.25
C ASP A 359 -0.07 -21.37 3.64
N TYR A 360 0.76 -20.78 2.79
CA TYR A 360 0.50 -19.53 2.09
C TYR A 360 0.66 -19.70 0.57
N MET A 361 -0.35 -19.26 -0.16
CA MET A 361 -0.31 -19.15 -1.62
C MET A 361 0.17 -17.75 -2.01
N LEU A 362 1.35 -17.69 -2.64
CA LEU A 362 1.90 -16.49 -3.24
C LEU A 362 1.18 -16.20 -4.55
N ASP A 363 0.23 -15.27 -4.46
CA ASP A 363 -0.48 -14.70 -5.60
C ASP A 363 0.16 -13.36 -5.97
N MET A 364 0.95 -13.39 -7.05
CA MET A 364 1.62 -12.23 -7.58
C MET A 364 1.47 -12.15 -9.10
N SER A 365 1.15 -10.96 -9.60
CA SER A 365 0.98 -10.70 -11.02
C SER A 365 2.09 -9.77 -11.53
N PRO A 366 2.79 -10.12 -12.62
CA PRO A 366 3.79 -9.26 -13.22
C PRO A 366 3.22 -7.89 -13.62
N VAL A 367 3.99 -6.83 -13.36
CA VAL A 367 3.53 -5.45 -13.57
C VAL A 367 3.13 -5.17 -15.03
N ASP A 368 3.80 -5.80 -16.00
CA ASP A 368 3.51 -5.70 -17.42
C ASP A 368 2.16 -6.30 -17.79
N TYR A 369 1.81 -7.47 -17.22
CA TYR A 369 0.47 -8.03 -17.36
C TYR A 369 -0.59 -7.10 -16.76
N VAL A 370 -0.33 -6.57 -15.56
CA VAL A 370 -1.28 -5.68 -14.86
C VAL A 370 -1.49 -4.37 -15.63
N SER A 371 -0.43 -3.71 -16.10
CA SER A 371 -0.53 -2.45 -16.85
C SER A 371 -1.22 -2.64 -18.19
N GLN A 372 -0.85 -3.69 -18.95
CA GLN A 372 -1.49 -4.04 -20.22
C GLN A 372 -2.97 -4.34 -20.04
N ALA A 373 -3.33 -5.14 -19.03
CA ALA A 373 -4.72 -5.48 -18.75
C ALA A 373 -5.55 -4.23 -18.40
N ILE A 374 -5.01 -3.32 -17.57
CA ILE A 374 -5.70 -2.06 -17.23
C ILE A 374 -5.94 -1.21 -18.48
N ALA A 375 -4.89 -0.97 -19.28
CA ALA A 375 -4.97 -0.13 -20.49
C ALA A 375 -5.87 -0.74 -21.58
N TYR A 376 -5.91 -2.07 -21.69
CA TYR A 376 -6.80 -2.76 -22.63
C TYR A 376 -8.25 -2.72 -22.17
N LEU A 377 -8.51 -3.11 -20.92
CA LEU A 377 -9.87 -3.21 -20.36
C LEU A 377 -10.53 -1.83 -20.23
N SER A 378 -9.76 -0.77 -19.98
CA SER A 378 -10.28 0.59 -19.90
C SER A 378 -10.92 1.08 -21.20
N ARG A 379 -10.50 0.50 -22.33
CA ARG A 379 -10.96 0.84 -23.68
C ARG A 379 -12.02 -0.12 -24.22
N GLN A 380 -12.61 -0.96 -23.37
CA GLN A 380 -13.74 -1.82 -23.75
C GLN A 380 -15.04 -1.27 -23.19
N LYS A 381 -16.06 -1.12 -24.04
CA LYS A 381 -17.38 -0.64 -23.61
C LYS A 381 -18.00 -1.56 -22.57
N GLU A 382 -17.77 -2.86 -22.74
CA GLU A 382 -18.27 -3.94 -21.91
C GLU A 382 -17.64 -3.96 -20.52
N SER A 383 -16.54 -3.22 -20.29
CA SER A 383 -15.90 -3.09 -18.97
C SER A 383 -16.62 -2.12 -18.05
N ILE A 384 -17.43 -1.20 -18.59
CA ILE A 384 -18.13 -0.19 -17.79
C ILE A 384 -19.07 -0.87 -16.79
N GLY A 385 -18.95 -0.49 -15.52
CA GLY A 385 -19.71 -1.02 -14.40
C GLY A 385 -19.10 -2.30 -13.78
N LYS A 386 -18.09 -2.90 -14.42
CA LYS A 386 -17.48 -4.16 -13.96
C LYS A 386 -16.27 -3.92 -13.06
N ALA A 387 -15.99 -4.93 -12.25
CA ALA A 387 -14.70 -5.12 -11.62
C ALA A 387 -13.94 -6.27 -12.30
N PHE A 388 -12.61 -6.27 -12.20
CA PHE A 388 -11.72 -7.30 -12.72
C PHE A 388 -10.70 -7.68 -11.67
N HIS A 389 -10.51 -8.98 -11.42
CA HIS A 389 -9.41 -9.49 -10.60
C HIS A 389 -8.20 -9.71 -11.52
N LEU A 390 -7.15 -8.92 -11.35
CA LEU A 390 -5.93 -9.00 -12.13
C LEU A 390 -4.89 -9.93 -11.48
N GLN A 391 -5.38 -10.96 -10.80
CA GLN A 391 -4.56 -11.94 -10.09
C GLN A 391 -3.91 -12.96 -11.02
N HIS A 392 -2.93 -13.69 -10.50
CA HIS A 392 -2.37 -14.81 -11.23
C HIS A 392 -3.40 -15.94 -11.31
N PRO A 393 -3.64 -16.56 -12.48
CA PRO A 393 -4.63 -17.64 -12.62
C PRO A 393 -4.23 -18.91 -11.87
N GLU A 394 -2.93 -19.11 -11.64
CA GLU A 394 -2.35 -20.27 -10.96
C GLU A 394 -1.32 -19.83 -9.91
N PRO A 395 -1.73 -19.32 -8.74
CA PRO A 395 -0.80 -18.96 -7.66
C PRO A 395 0.04 -20.16 -7.20
N ILE A 396 1.21 -19.91 -6.61
CA ILE A 396 2.10 -20.98 -6.13
C ILE A 396 2.19 -21.01 -4.62
N SER A 397 2.50 -22.17 -4.03
CA SER A 397 2.82 -22.23 -2.59
C SER A 397 4.13 -21.50 -2.29
N LEU A 398 4.22 -20.85 -1.13
CA LEU A 398 5.47 -20.26 -0.63
C LEU A 398 6.60 -21.30 -0.55
N LYS A 399 6.28 -22.54 -0.19
CA LYS A 399 7.23 -23.65 -0.17
C LYS A 399 7.96 -23.84 -1.52
N MET A 400 7.22 -23.81 -2.62
CA MET A 400 7.79 -23.97 -3.97
C MET A 400 8.75 -22.82 -4.33
N LEU A 401 8.49 -21.59 -3.87
CA LEU A 401 9.41 -20.48 -4.01
C LEU A 401 10.75 -20.76 -3.30
N VAL A 402 10.70 -21.28 -2.06
CA VAL A 402 11.89 -21.59 -1.28
C VAL A 402 12.67 -22.78 -1.87
N GLU A 403 11.97 -23.79 -2.41
CA GLU A 403 12.59 -24.88 -3.15
C GLU A 403 13.39 -24.38 -4.36
N TRP A 404 12.87 -23.39 -5.11
CA TRP A 404 13.61 -22.76 -6.19
C TRP A 404 14.82 -21.97 -5.69
N MET A 405 14.67 -21.16 -4.65
CA MET A 405 15.80 -20.44 -4.04
C MET A 405 16.93 -21.39 -3.66
N HIS A 406 16.60 -22.49 -2.99
CA HIS A 406 17.56 -23.52 -2.62
C HIS A 406 18.21 -24.15 -3.87
N SER A 407 17.42 -24.47 -4.91
CA SER A 407 17.95 -25.01 -6.18
C SER A 407 18.90 -24.07 -6.92
N PHE A 408 18.80 -22.75 -6.66
CA PHE A 408 19.69 -21.73 -7.21
C PHE A 408 20.90 -21.42 -6.32
N GLY A 409 21.09 -22.19 -5.25
CA GLY A 409 22.27 -22.11 -4.39
C GLY A 409 22.17 -21.09 -3.26
N PHE A 410 20.99 -20.51 -3.01
CA PHE A 410 20.79 -19.67 -1.84
C PHE A 410 20.75 -20.54 -0.57
N PRO A 411 21.51 -20.19 0.50
CA PRO A 411 21.56 -20.97 1.74
C PRO A 411 20.32 -20.66 2.59
N ILE A 412 19.20 -21.28 2.24
CA ILE A 412 17.89 -20.97 2.81
C ILE A 412 17.13 -22.24 3.17
N GLU A 413 16.56 -22.29 4.37
CA GLU A 413 15.79 -23.42 4.89
C GLU A 413 14.38 -22.99 5.32
N LEU A 414 13.43 -23.91 5.24
CA LEU A 414 12.11 -23.74 5.84
C LEU A 414 12.16 -24.14 7.31
N VAL A 415 11.61 -23.29 8.18
CA VAL A 415 11.52 -23.56 9.62
C VAL A 415 10.09 -23.30 10.13
N PRO A 416 9.63 -23.97 11.19
CA PRO A 416 8.32 -23.72 11.78
C PRO A 416 8.08 -22.22 12.08
N TYR A 417 6.85 -21.75 11.85
CA TYR A 417 6.53 -20.32 11.96
C TYR A 417 6.89 -19.69 13.32
N ASP A 418 6.61 -20.37 14.43
CA ASP A 418 6.94 -19.88 15.78
C ASP A 418 8.46 -19.77 16.00
N GLU A 419 9.23 -20.70 15.40
CA GLU A 419 10.69 -20.68 15.44
C GLU A 419 11.24 -19.53 14.59
N TRP A 420 10.67 -19.34 13.41
CA TRP A 420 10.99 -18.20 12.53
C TRP A 420 10.73 -16.86 13.22
N GLN A 421 9.58 -16.69 13.88
CA GLN A 421 9.27 -15.48 14.65
C GLN A 421 10.28 -15.25 15.79
N SER A 422 10.67 -16.31 16.49
CA SER A 422 11.69 -16.24 17.54
C SER A 422 13.05 -15.80 16.99
N MET A 423 13.45 -16.32 15.83
CA MET A 423 14.67 -15.89 15.14
C MET A 423 14.58 -14.44 14.64
N LEU A 424 13.44 -14.03 14.10
CA LEU A 424 13.20 -12.65 13.69
C LEU A 424 13.41 -11.68 14.87
N VAL A 425 12.82 -11.97 16.04
CA VAL A 425 12.97 -11.13 17.23
C VAL A 425 14.42 -11.06 17.70
N LYS A 426 15.12 -12.21 17.71
CA LYS A 426 16.47 -12.36 18.26
C LYS A 426 17.57 -11.84 17.34
N ASN A 427 17.49 -12.12 16.04
CA ASN A 427 18.58 -11.90 15.09
C ASN A 427 18.42 -10.58 14.32
N VAL A 428 17.19 -10.11 14.11
CA VAL A 428 16.93 -8.86 13.38
C VAL A 428 16.75 -7.71 14.36
N THR A 429 17.89 -7.11 14.75
CA THR A 429 17.98 -6.06 15.78
C THR A 429 18.22 -4.66 15.22
N SER A 430 18.39 -4.51 13.91
CA SER A 430 18.61 -3.22 13.26
C SER A 430 18.02 -3.17 11.85
N GLN A 431 17.89 -1.95 11.31
CA GLN A 431 17.37 -1.67 9.96
C GLN A 431 18.27 -2.19 8.82
N GLN A 432 19.43 -2.79 9.12
CA GLN A 432 20.26 -3.42 8.10
C GLN A 432 19.53 -4.57 7.40
N ASN A 433 18.75 -5.35 8.16
CA ASN A 433 17.87 -6.36 7.60
C ASN A 433 16.47 -5.76 7.39
N PRO A 434 15.89 -5.86 6.18
CA PRO A 434 14.61 -5.25 5.85
C PRO A 434 13.42 -5.79 6.65
N LEU A 435 13.49 -6.99 7.24
CA LEU A 435 12.42 -7.49 8.11
C LEU A 435 12.23 -6.64 9.36
N TYR A 436 13.24 -5.87 9.78
CA TYR A 436 13.16 -5.03 10.96
C TYR A 436 12.00 -4.04 10.88
N THR A 437 11.82 -3.38 9.74
CA THR A 437 10.73 -2.42 9.52
C THR A 437 9.39 -3.11 9.29
N LEU A 438 9.39 -4.40 8.96
CA LEU A 438 8.18 -5.23 8.81
C LEU A 438 7.79 -5.94 10.11
N ARG A 439 8.59 -5.89 11.18
CA ARG A 439 8.28 -6.52 12.48
C ARG A 439 6.87 -6.17 13.00
N PRO A 440 6.36 -4.94 12.91
CA PRO A 440 4.99 -4.64 13.35
C PRO A 440 3.95 -5.45 12.57
N PHE A 441 4.10 -5.54 11.25
CA PHE A 441 3.24 -6.38 10.41
C PHE A 441 3.36 -7.87 10.76
N LEU A 442 4.58 -8.36 11.02
CA LEU A 442 4.89 -9.78 11.20
C LEU A 442 4.64 -10.34 12.60
N LEU A 443 4.69 -9.49 13.63
CA LEU A 443 4.69 -9.90 15.04
C LEU A 443 3.53 -9.33 15.84
N GLN A 444 2.94 -8.21 15.40
CA GLN A 444 1.85 -7.59 16.14
C GLN A 444 0.61 -8.48 16.08
N LYS A 445 0.04 -8.74 17.25
CA LYS A 445 -1.19 -9.50 17.42
C LYS A 445 -2.41 -8.57 17.43
N TRP A 446 -3.45 -9.01 16.73
CA TRP A 446 -4.70 -8.31 16.51
C TRP A 446 -5.86 -9.16 17.00
N SER A 447 -6.99 -8.52 17.30
CA SER A 447 -8.23 -9.14 17.80
C SER A 447 -8.14 -9.78 19.19
N GLN A 448 -9.26 -10.29 19.70
CA GLN A 448 -9.32 -11.06 20.95
C GLN A 448 -8.60 -12.42 20.84
N GLU A 449 -8.45 -12.95 19.62
CA GLU A 449 -7.77 -14.23 19.36
C GLU A 449 -6.24 -14.08 19.31
N GLY A 450 -5.73 -12.84 19.29
CA GLY A 450 -4.28 -12.57 19.31
C GLY A 450 -3.56 -13.04 18.04
N LEU A 451 -4.20 -12.94 16.88
CA LEU A 451 -3.66 -13.34 15.58
C LEU A 451 -2.79 -12.25 14.97
N THR A 452 -1.66 -12.59 14.38
CA THR A 452 -0.87 -11.64 13.58
C THR A 452 -1.50 -11.39 12.22
N ILE A 453 -1.01 -10.38 11.48
CA ILE A 453 -1.45 -10.22 10.09
C ILE A 453 -1.12 -11.47 9.27
N PRO A 454 0.11 -12.01 9.25
CA PRO A 454 0.38 -13.28 8.55
C PRO A 454 -0.58 -14.43 8.90
N ASP A 455 -0.99 -14.56 10.17
CA ASP A 455 -1.95 -15.59 10.59
C ASP A 455 -3.32 -15.47 9.92
N LEU A 456 -3.73 -14.25 9.56
CA LEU A 456 -4.97 -13.97 8.83
C LEU A 456 -4.85 -14.29 7.34
N TYR A 457 -3.62 -14.33 6.83
CA TYR A 457 -3.31 -14.61 5.42
C TYR A 457 -3.00 -16.09 5.17
N LEU A 458 -2.99 -16.95 6.20
CA LEU A 458 -2.92 -18.40 6.01
C LEU A 458 -4.07 -18.88 5.10
N GLN A 459 -3.79 -19.85 4.25
CA GLN A 459 -4.69 -20.28 3.18
C GLN A 459 -6.08 -20.65 3.70
N ALA A 460 -6.15 -21.32 4.85
CA ALA A 460 -7.42 -21.69 5.50
C ALA A 460 -8.33 -20.50 5.86
N LYS A 461 -7.75 -19.29 6.00
CA LYS A 461 -8.46 -18.06 6.36
C LYS A 461 -8.67 -17.11 5.18
N ARG A 462 -8.15 -17.44 3.99
CA ARG A 462 -8.28 -16.60 2.80
C ARG A 462 -9.44 -17.03 1.90
N PRO A 463 -10.00 -16.09 1.13
CA PRO A 463 -10.85 -16.44 0.00
C PRO A 463 -10.05 -17.08 -1.14
N ILE A 464 -10.74 -17.86 -1.95
CA ILE A 464 -10.27 -18.30 -3.26
C ILE A 464 -10.74 -17.27 -4.27
N ILE A 465 -9.89 -16.30 -4.59
CA ILE A 465 -10.23 -15.27 -5.56
C ILE A 465 -10.22 -15.90 -6.96
N SER A 466 -11.22 -15.61 -7.78
CA SER A 466 -11.33 -16.05 -9.18
C SER A 466 -11.04 -14.90 -10.14
N CYS A 467 -10.36 -15.16 -11.26
CA CYS A 467 -10.12 -14.19 -12.34
C CYS A 467 -10.71 -14.62 -13.68
N GLN A 468 -11.73 -15.49 -13.67
CA GLN A 468 -12.24 -16.07 -14.91
C GLN A 468 -12.93 -15.07 -15.84
N ASP A 469 -13.60 -14.05 -15.30
CA ASP A 469 -14.19 -12.99 -16.12
C ASP A 469 -13.12 -12.03 -16.64
N THR A 470 -12.03 -11.80 -15.90
CA THR A 470 -10.84 -11.13 -16.42
C THR A 470 -10.25 -11.88 -17.61
N LEU A 471 -10.01 -13.19 -17.48
CA LEU A 471 -9.45 -14.01 -18.56
C LEU A 471 -10.34 -14.01 -19.80
N LYS A 472 -11.66 -14.08 -19.62
CA LYS A 472 -12.62 -13.96 -20.74
C LYS A 472 -12.58 -12.58 -21.38
N ALA A 473 -12.46 -11.51 -20.60
CA ALA A 473 -12.44 -10.14 -21.11
C ALA A 473 -11.13 -9.81 -21.84
N LEU A 474 -10.03 -10.48 -21.50
CA LEU A 474 -8.75 -10.40 -22.21
C LEU A 474 -8.67 -11.36 -23.40
N ALA A 475 -9.64 -12.27 -23.56
CA ALA A 475 -9.66 -13.23 -24.66
C ALA A 475 -9.74 -12.50 -26.01
N GLY A 476 -8.78 -12.79 -26.90
CA GLY A 476 -8.65 -12.10 -28.19
C GLY A 476 -7.61 -10.98 -28.19
N SER A 477 -7.05 -10.62 -27.04
CA SER A 477 -5.81 -9.84 -26.95
C SER A 477 -4.58 -10.75 -26.92
N SER A 478 -3.38 -10.17 -27.01
CA SER A 478 -2.11 -10.87 -26.76
C SER A 478 -1.72 -10.89 -25.27
N ILE A 479 -2.58 -10.38 -24.39
CA ILE A 479 -2.28 -10.16 -22.97
C ILE A 479 -2.54 -11.47 -22.21
N VAL A 480 -1.47 -12.07 -21.71
CA VAL A 480 -1.51 -13.32 -20.94
C VAL A 480 -0.65 -13.14 -19.70
N CYS A 481 -1.16 -13.56 -18.54
CA CYS A 481 -0.36 -13.60 -17.32
C CYS A 481 0.65 -14.75 -17.44
N PRO A 482 1.97 -14.48 -17.47
CA PRO A 482 2.96 -15.53 -17.63
C PRO A 482 3.03 -16.36 -16.34
N PRO A 483 3.31 -17.68 -16.44
CA PRO A 483 3.29 -18.57 -15.29
C PRO A 483 4.33 -18.17 -14.25
N ILE A 484 3.99 -18.34 -12.97
CA ILE A 484 4.96 -18.29 -11.90
C ILE A 484 5.75 -19.61 -11.90
N ASP A 485 6.89 -19.60 -12.58
CA ASP A 485 7.81 -20.74 -12.67
C ASP A 485 9.25 -20.36 -12.29
N SER A 486 10.14 -21.35 -12.31
CA SER A 486 11.55 -21.16 -12.00
C SER A 486 12.26 -20.20 -12.96
N ARG A 487 11.76 -20.05 -14.20
CA ARG A 487 12.31 -19.11 -15.18
C ARG A 487 11.93 -17.68 -14.84
N LEU A 488 10.67 -17.42 -14.49
CA LEU A 488 10.24 -16.10 -14.00
C LEU A 488 11.01 -15.71 -12.74
N PHE A 489 11.20 -16.66 -11.82
CA PHE A 489 12.02 -16.42 -10.64
C PHE A 489 13.48 -16.06 -11.00
N LEU A 490 14.12 -16.80 -11.92
CA LEU A 490 15.46 -16.47 -12.41
C LEU A 490 15.54 -15.07 -13.00
N THR A 491 14.54 -14.65 -13.77
CA THR A 491 14.45 -13.29 -14.32
C THR A 491 14.44 -12.25 -13.20
N TYR A 492 13.62 -12.45 -12.16
CA TYR A 492 13.54 -11.55 -11.00
C TYR A 492 14.85 -11.52 -10.21
N SER A 493 15.39 -12.69 -9.83
CA SER A 493 16.64 -12.78 -9.10
C SER A 493 17.81 -12.16 -9.87
N SER A 494 17.88 -12.35 -11.19
CA SER A 494 18.93 -11.74 -12.02
C SER A 494 18.90 -10.21 -11.95
N TYR A 495 17.71 -9.62 -12.03
CA TYR A 495 17.54 -8.18 -11.84
C TYR A 495 17.95 -7.73 -10.42
N LEU A 496 17.45 -8.42 -9.38
CA LEU A 496 17.75 -8.08 -7.99
C LEU A 496 19.24 -8.19 -7.66
N ILE A 497 19.95 -9.14 -8.26
CA ILE A 497 21.41 -9.27 -8.11
C ILE A 497 22.12 -8.14 -8.89
N SER A 498 21.76 -7.92 -10.15
CA SER A 498 22.43 -6.89 -10.98
C SER A 498 22.22 -5.46 -10.47
N SER A 499 21.09 -5.21 -9.79
CA SER A 499 20.81 -3.93 -9.11
C SER A 499 21.53 -3.77 -7.77
N GLY A 500 22.24 -4.80 -7.29
CA GLY A 500 22.91 -4.80 -6.00
C GLY A 500 21.95 -4.93 -4.81
N PHE A 501 20.69 -5.28 -5.04
CA PHE A 501 19.71 -5.47 -3.96
C PHE A 501 19.92 -6.79 -3.21
N LEU A 502 20.16 -7.89 -3.96
CA LEU A 502 20.58 -9.18 -3.43
C LEU A 502 22.07 -9.41 -3.72
N ASN A 503 22.80 -9.92 -2.73
CA ASN A 503 24.17 -10.37 -2.91
C ASN A 503 24.18 -11.88 -3.11
N VAL A 504 24.97 -12.35 -4.07
CA VAL A 504 25.28 -13.78 -4.18
C VAL A 504 26.50 -14.03 -3.29
N ALA A 505 26.40 -15.02 -2.40
CA ALA A 505 27.48 -15.41 -1.48
C ALA A 505 28.65 -16.09 -2.21
#